data_AF-A0A0N4YR64-F1
#
_entry.id   AF-A0A0N4YR64-F1
#
_cell.length_a   1.000
_cell.length_b   1.000
_cell.length_c   1.000
_cell.angle_alpha   90.00
_cell.angle_beta   90.00
_cell.angle_gamma   90.00
#
_symmetry.space_group_name_H-M   'P 1'
#
loop_
_entity.id
_entity.type
_entity.pdbx_description
1 polymer ?
#
loop_
_entity_poly.entity_id
_entity_poly.type
_entity_poly.pdbx_seq_one_letter_code
_entity_poly.pdbx_strand_id
1 'polypeptide(L)'
;LAFQIDRFGRCGSRPPGCDGVNRQGDPCVAELVKLNSNCQDYVTEKFYEALISRMAVPIVLKKEIYVNVGAPKDSFIAISDFKTISDAVKYVNEVADDKEKYLAYHTWRTSYEAIPEHNDDTGFCELCRRLQQTSLKPNSYEDVRDWHSRDQCDDSYAMRYLR
;
A
#
# COMPACT_ATOMS: atom_id res chain seq x y z
N LEU A 1 3.86 -26.54 -2.15
CA LEU A 1 3.02 -25.68 -1.29
C LEU A 1 2.58 -24.51 -2.13
N ALA A 2 1.30 -24.45 -2.49
CA ALA A 2 0.75 -23.34 -3.26
C ALA A 2 -0.19 -22.56 -2.33
N PHE A 3 0.13 -21.29 -2.11
CA PHE A 3 -0.76 -20.35 -1.44
C PHE A 3 -1.98 -20.14 -2.34
N GLN A 4 -3.19 -20.31 -1.79
CA GLN A 4 -4.41 -20.06 -2.55
C GLN A 4 -4.61 -18.55 -2.68
N ILE A 5 -4.42 -18.02 -3.89
CA ILE A 5 -4.63 -16.61 -4.17
C ILE A 5 -5.99 -16.44 -4.84
N ASP A 6 -6.90 -15.76 -4.15
CA ASP A 6 -8.13 -15.33 -4.76
C ASP A 6 -7.89 -14.02 -5.52
N ARG A 7 -8.15 -14.04 -6.83
CA ARG A 7 -7.96 -12.86 -7.71
C ARG A 7 -9.31 -12.32 -8.12
N PHE A 8 -9.58 -11.08 -7.75
CA PHE A 8 -10.84 -10.41 -8.06
C PHE A 8 -10.68 -9.18 -8.95
N GLY A 9 -11.76 -8.81 -9.66
CA GLY A 9 -11.81 -7.65 -10.54
C GLY A 9 -11.48 -7.97 -12.00
N ARG A 10 -11.12 -6.95 -12.80
CA ARG A 10 -10.89 -7.13 -14.25
C ARG A 10 -9.79 -8.14 -14.59
N CYS A 11 -8.79 -8.28 -13.73
CA CYS A 11 -7.65 -9.20 -13.93
C CYS A 11 -7.86 -10.59 -13.30
N GLY A 12 -9.05 -10.85 -12.74
CA GLY A 12 -9.39 -12.12 -12.08
C GLY A 12 -10.85 -12.47 -12.27
N SER A 13 -11.42 -13.18 -11.30
CA SER A 13 -12.84 -13.53 -11.30
C SER A 13 -13.68 -12.37 -10.78
N ARG A 14 -14.94 -12.29 -11.20
CA ARG A 14 -15.90 -11.39 -10.55
C ARG A 14 -16.21 -11.96 -9.16
N PRO A 15 -16.03 -11.21 -8.06
CA PRO A 15 -16.32 -11.75 -6.75
C PRO A 15 -17.82 -12.05 -6.62
N PRO A 16 -18.21 -13.21 -6.07
CA PRO A 16 -19.62 -13.55 -5.86
C PRO A 16 -20.21 -12.60 -4.82
N GLY A 17 -21.27 -11.86 -5.19
CA GLY A 17 -21.95 -10.93 -4.29
C GLY A 17 -21.22 -9.62 -3.99
N CYS A 18 -20.06 -9.37 -4.61
CA CYS A 18 -19.34 -8.10 -4.46
C CYS A 18 -19.20 -7.41 -5.82
N ASP A 19 -19.93 -6.31 -5.98
CA ASP A 19 -20.06 -5.50 -7.18
C ASP A 19 -18.90 -4.49 -7.29
N GLY A 20 -17.67 -5.01 -7.41
CA GLY A 20 -16.49 -4.24 -7.79
C GLY A 20 -16.20 -3.02 -6.90
N VAL A 21 -15.67 -1.95 -7.54
CA VAL A 21 -15.11 -0.72 -6.94
C VAL A 21 -15.98 -0.11 -5.82
N ASN A 22 -17.29 -0.33 -5.87
CA ASN A 22 -18.28 0.21 -4.93
C ASN A 22 -18.33 -0.52 -3.57
N ARG A 23 -17.64 -1.65 -3.42
CA ARG A 23 -17.59 -2.45 -2.19
C ARG A 23 -16.16 -2.78 -1.75
N GLN A 24 -15.20 -1.92 -2.07
CA GLN A 24 -13.79 -2.11 -1.66
C GLN A 24 -13.60 -2.13 -0.13
N GLY A 25 -14.56 -1.60 0.64
CA GLY A 25 -14.60 -1.70 2.09
C GLY A 25 -15.23 -2.97 2.66
N ASP A 26 -15.81 -3.84 1.82
CA ASP A 26 -16.51 -5.04 2.31
C ASP A 26 -15.52 -6.14 2.72
N PRO A 27 -15.83 -6.92 3.77
CA PRO A 27 -14.99 -8.04 4.24
C PRO A 27 -14.69 -9.11 3.18
N CYS A 28 -15.44 -9.14 2.09
CA CYS A 28 -15.21 -10.07 0.97
C CYS A 28 -13.97 -9.75 0.13
N VAL A 29 -13.34 -8.57 0.31
CA VAL A 29 -12.13 -8.18 -0.43
C VAL A 29 -10.88 -8.49 0.39
N ALA A 30 -10.62 -9.79 0.58
CA ALA A 30 -9.40 -10.26 1.21
C ALA A 30 -8.20 -10.11 0.25
N GLU A 31 -7.11 -9.57 0.80
CA GLU A 31 -5.78 -9.42 0.21
C GLU A 31 -5.65 -8.53 -1.04
N LEU A 32 -5.00 -7.38 -0.86
CA LEU A 32 -4.72 -6.44 -1.93
C LEU A 32 -3.23 -6.38 -2.23
N VAL A 33 -2.72 -7.34 -3.00
CA VAL A 33 -1.42 -7.22 -3.67
C VAL A 33 -1.65 -6.44 -4.97
N LYS A 34 -1.88 -5.12 -4.89
CA LYS A 34 -1.99 -4.28 -6.09
C LYS A 34 -0.69 -3.52 -6.34
N LEU A 35 0.17 -4.14 -7.12
CA LEU A 35 1.46 -3.61 -7.57
C LEU A 35 1.23 -2.70 -8.78
N ASN A 36 0.59 -1.54 -8.58
CA ASN A 36 0.25 -0.67 -9.71
C ASN A 36 1.51 -0.07 -10.36
N SER A 37 2.40 0.51 -9.54
CA SER A 37 3.69 1.06 -9.95
C SER A 37 4.58 1.16 -8.72
N ASN A 38 5.89 0.98 -8.89
CA ASN A 38 6.88 1.11 -7.82
C ASN A 38 7.53 2.50 -7.92
N CYS A 39 6.79 3.53 -7.50
CA CYS A 39 7.24 4.92 -7.60
C CYS A 39 7.56 5.52 -6.23
N GLN A 40 8.52 6.44 -6.21
CA GLN A 40 8.80 7.25 -5.05
C GLN A 40 7.52 7.97 -4.58
N ASP A 41 7.26 7.91 -3.27
CA ASP A 41 6.13 8.54 -2.57
C ASP A 41 4.72 8.15 -3.06
N TYR A 42 4.59 7.17 -3.96
CA TYR A 42 3.31 6.71 -4.50
C TYR A 42 2.67 5.64 -3.60
N VAL A 43 2.28 6.05 -2.40
CA VAL A 43 1.47 5.27 -1.46
C VAL A 43 0.03 5.77 -1.55
N THR A 44 -0.90 4.89 -1.89
CA THR A 44 -2.28 5.26 -2.26
C THR A 44 -3.32 4.70 -1.29
N GLU A 45 -4.58 5.05 -1.52
CA GLU A 45 -5.76 4.61 -0.75
C GLU A 45 -5.74 3.13 -0.43
N LYS A 46 -5.25 2.30 -1.37
CA LYS A 46 -5.14 0.84 -1.23
C LYS A 46 -4.37 0.38 0.00
N PHE A 47 -3.27 1.05 0.31
CA PHE A 47 -2.44 0.73 1.47
C PHE A 47 -3.20 1.09 2.75
N TYR A 48 -3.75 2.30 2.81
CA TYR A 48 -4.48 2.79 3.98
C TYR A 48 -5.80 2.05 4.20
N GLU A 49 -6.58 1.73 3.17
CA GLU A 49 -7.79 0.92 3.25
C GLU A 49 -7.52 -0.47 3.82
N ALA A 50 -6.41 -1.10 3.41
CA ALA A 50 -6.00 -2.39 3.96
C ALA A 50 -5.73 -2.29 5.47
N LEU A 51 -5.06 -1.21 5.91
CA LEU A 51 -4.79 -0.95 7.33
C LEU A 51 -6.04 -0.54 8.12
N ILE A 52 -6.95 0.25 7.56
CA ILE A 52 -8.05 0.89 8.29
C ILE A 52 -9.34 0.06 8.17
N SER A 53 -9.85 -0.09 6.94
CA SER A 53 -11.17 -0.68 6.70
C SER A 53 -11.15 -2.20 6.78
N ARG A 54 -10.06 -2.81 6.30
CA ARG A 54 -9.98 -4.27 6.16
C ARG A 54 -9.24 -4.94 7.31
N MET A 55 -8.58 -4.16 8.17
CA MET A 55 -7.79 -4.65 9.29
C MET A 55 -6.81 -5.76 8.89
N ALA A 56 -6.25 -5.65 7.69
CA ALA A 56 -5.37 -6.64 7.07
C ALA A 56 -3.91 -6.16 7.11
N VAL A 57 -2.99 -7.09 6.87
CA VAL A 57 -1.56 -6.81 6.68
C VAL A 57 -1.31 -6.58 5.18
N PRO A 58 -0.96 -5.36 4.73
CA PRO A 58 -0.66 -5.10 3.33
C PRO A 58 0.62 -5.81 2.89
N ILE A 59 0.65 -6.27 1.64
CA ILE A 59 1.85 -6.78 0.99
C ILE A 59 2.27 -5.79 -0.09
N VAL A 60 3.50 -5.30 -0.03
CA VAL A 60 4.01 -4.20 -0.85
C VAL A 60 5.29 -4.60 -1.60
N LEU A 61 5.66 -3.89 -2.67
CA LEU A 61 6.88 -4.20 -3.41
C LEU A 61 8.15 -3.82 -2.66
N LYS A 62 8.35 -2.52 -2.46
CA LYS A 62 9.61 -1.96 -1.99
C LYS A 62 9.42 -1.24 -0.66
N LYS A 63 10.13 -1.71 0.36
CA LYS A 63 10.00 -1.24 1.74
C LYS A 63 10.23 0.26 1.90
N GLU A 64 11.25 0.80 1.22
CA GLU A 64 11.67 2.20 1.41
C GLU A 64 10.57 3.18 1.01
N ILE A 65 9.74 2.86 0.01
CA ILE A 65 8.64 3.74 -0.43
C ILE A 65 7.66 4.00 0.72
N TYR A 66 7.36 2.99 1.53
CA TYR A 66 6.39 3.07 2.61
C TYR A 66 7.01 3.64 3.90
N VAL A 67 8.25 3.25 4.21
CA VAL A 67 8.97 3.80 5.38
C VAL A 67 9.23 5.30 5.22
N ASN A 68 9.56 5.76 4.01
CA ASN A 68 9.87 7.17 3.75
C ASN A 68 8.66 8.09 3.98
N VAL A 69 7.43 7.59 3.80
CA VAL A 69 6.19 8.33 4.10
C VAL A 69 5.70 8.12 5.54
N GLY A 70 6.50 7.46 6.38
CA GLY A 70 6.24 7.30 7.82
C GLY A 70 5.43 6.06 8.20
N ALA A 71 5.23 5.09 7.31
CA ALA A 71 4.56 3.84 7.67
C ALA A 71 5.43 3.02 8.66
N PRO A 72 4.88 2.52 9.78
CA PRO A 72 5.59 1.64 10.69
C PRO A 72 6.11 0.38 9.97
N LYS A 73 7.36 0.00 10.22
CA LYS A 73 8.01 -1.13 9.50
C LYS A 73 7.34 -2.48 9.76
N ASP A 74 6.63 -2.59 10.87
CA ASP A 74 5.83 -3.73 11.32
C ASP A 74 4.37 -3.63 10.89
N SER A 75 3.98 -2.69 10.02
CA SER A 75 2.60 -2.58 9.54
C SER A 75 2.32 -3.29 8.21
N PHE A 76 3.34 -3.79 7.52
CA PHE A 76 3.22 -4.43 6.20
C PHE A 76 4.35 -5.43 5.92
N ILE A 77 4.15 -6.29 4.92
CA ILE A 77 5.17 -7.22 4.40
C ILE A 77 5.71 -6.67 3.08
N ALA A 78 7.02 -6.46 2.96
CA ALA A 78 7.64 -6.02 1.71
C ALA A 78 8.28 -7.18 0.95
N ILE A 79 7.94 -7.35 -0.34
CA ILE A 79 8.56 -8.34 -1.23
C ILE A 79 10.08 -8.09 -1.35
N SER A 80 10.51 -6.83 -1.28
CA SER A 80 11.92 -6.44 -1.31
C SER A 80 12.76 -7.00 -0.16
N ASP A 81 12.14 -7.45 0.95
CA ASP A 81 12.87 -8.07 2.07
C ASP A 81 13.30 -9.51 1.76
N PHE A 82 12.84 -10.09 0.65
CA PHE A 82 13.10 -11.47 0.27
C PHE A 82 13.98 -11.58 -0.98
N LYS A 83 14.76 -12.66 -1.06
CA LYS A 83 15.62 -12.93 -2.22
C LYS A 83 14.81 -13.41 -3.42
N THR A 84 13.76 -14.17 -3.19
CA THR A 84 12.90 -14.75 -4.23
C THR A 84 11.44 -14.55 -3.88
N ILE A 85 10.55 -14.59 -4.87
CA ILE A 85 9.10 -14.58 -4.62
C ILE A 85 8.65 -15.81 -3.83
N SER A 86 9.33 -16.95 -4.02
CA SER A 86 9.06 -18.18 -3.28
C SER A 86 9.34 -18.03 -1.79
N ASP A 87 10.41 -17.32 -1.42
CA ASP A 87 10.72 -17.01 -0.03
C ASP A 87 9.66 -16.09 0.58
N ALA A 88 9.21 -15.08 -0.17
CA ALA A 88 8.15 -14.17 0.25
C ALA A 88 6.82 -14.93 0.46
N VAL A 89 6.42 -15.79 -0.49
CA VAL A 89 5.21 -16.61 -0.38
C VAL A 89 5.31 -17.57 0.80
N LYS A 90 6.47 -18.20 1.01
CA LYS A 90 6.69 -19.07 2.18
C LYS A 90 6.50 -18.28 3.48
N TYR A 91 7.08 -17.10 3.58
CA TYR A 91 6.94 -16.26 4.76
C TYR A 91 5.49 -15.80 4.99
N VAL A 92 4.78 -15.41 3.92
CA VAL A 92 3.35 -15.06 4.01
C VAL A 92 2.52 -16.24 4.54
N ASN A 93 2.77 -17.48 4.07
CA ASN A 93 2.12 -18.66 4.64
C ASN A 93 2.44 -18.82 6.14
N GLU A 94 3.71 -18.67 6.52
CA GLU A 94 4.10 -18.76 7.94
C GLU A 94 3.41 -17.71 8.81
N VAL A 95 3.21 -16.49 8.30
CA VAL A 95 2.48 -15.43 9.00
C VAL A 95 0.98 -15.73 9.06
N ALA A 96 0.40 -16.26 7.97
CA ALA A 96 -1.02 -16.61 7.92
C ALA A 96 -1.37 -17.79 8.87
N ASP A 97 -0.46 -18.75 9.02
CA ASP A 97 -0.64 -19.94 9.86
C ASP A 97 -0.30 -19.71 11.35
N ASP A 98 0.42 -18.63 11.66
CA ASP A 98 0.87 -18.29 13.02
C ASP A 98 0.19 -17.00 13.52
N LYS A 99 -0.76 -17.20 14.43
CA LYS A 99 -1.54 -16.11 15.02
C LYS A 99 -0.67 -15.06 15.71
N GLU A 100 0.41 -15.46 16.39
CA GLU A 100 1.26 -14.50 17.10
C GLU A 100 2.07 -13.66 16.13
N LYS A 101 2.62 -14.27 15.07
CA LYS A 101 3.28 -13.53 13.99
C LYS A 101 2.31 -12.58 13.28
N TYR A 102 1.09 -13.03 12.99
CA TYR A 102 0.07 -12.18 12.37
C TYR A 102 -0.26 -10.96 13.26
N LEU A 103 -0.49 -11.19 14.56
CA LEU A 103 -0.81 -10.11 15.50
C LEU A 103 0.36 -9.17 15.73
N ALA A 104 1.60 -9.61 15.58
CA ALA A 104 2.77 -8.74 15.61
C ALA A 104 2.72 -7.66 14.51
N TYR A 105 2.11 -7.94 13.35
CA TYR A 105 1.90 -6.93 12.30
C TYR A 105 0.82 -5.88 12.62
N HIS A 106 0.21 -5.98 13.81
CA HIS A 106 -0.79 -5.03 14.29
C HIS A 106 -0.35 -4.27 15.54
N THR A 107 0.87 -4.52 16.07
CA THR A 107 1.37 -3.83 17.28
C THR A 107 1.55 -2.34 17.09
N TRP A 108 1.88 -1.89 15.88
CA TRP A 108 1.98 -0.48 15.52
C TRP A 108 0.74 0.34 15.92
N ARG A 109 -0.45 -0.27 15.94
CA ARG A 109 -1.72 0.40 16.29
C ARG A 109 -1.77 0.91 17.73
N THR A 110 -0.85 0.48 18.58
CA THR A 110 -0.73 0.96 19.97
C THR A 110 -0.08 2.33 20.08
N SER A 111 0.62 2.77 19.03
CA SER A 111 1.44 4.00 19.02
C SER A 111 1.24 4.86 17.77
N TYR A 112 0.59 4.34 16.74
CA TYR A 112 0.32 5.02 15.48
C TYR A 112 -1.15 4.84 15.07
N GLU A 113 -1.66 5.84 14.35
CA GLU A 113 -2.97 5.82 13.72
C GLU A 113 -2.81 5.98 12.21
N ALA A 114 -3.53 5.18 11.43
CA ALA A 114 -3.64 5.36 10.00
C ALA A 114 -4.85 6.25 9.71
N ILE A 115 -4.62 7.42 9.10
CA ILE A 115 -5.66 8.41 8.83
C ILE A 115 -6.17 8.23 7.38
N PRO A 116 -7.49 8.17 7.15
CA PRO A 116 -8.04 8.07 5.81
C PRO A 116 -7.77 9.32 4.95
N GLU A 117 -7.82 9.15 3.63
CA GLU A 117 -7.50 10.20 2.63
C GLU A 117 -8.43 11.42 2.67
N HIS A 118 -9.63 11.28 3.24
CA HIS A 118 -10.67 12.32 3.28
C HIS A 118 -10.93 12.88 4.68
N ASN A 119 -9.89 12.95 5.52
CA ASN A 119 -9.96 13.63 6.81
C ASN A 119 -9.69 15.14 6.60
N ASP A 120 -10.30 16.01 7.42
CA ASP A 120 -10.02 17.45 7.44
C ASP A 120 -8.53 17.77 7.69
N ASP A 121 -7.81 16.87 8.36
CA ASP A 121 -6.38 16.98 8.62
C ASP A 121 -5.49 16.33 7.54
N THR A 122 -6.09 15.81 6.47
CA THR A 122 -5.37 15.21 5.33
C THR A 122 -5.92 15.76 3.99
N GLY A 123 -5.28 15.36 2.89
CA GLY A 123 -5.77 15.65 1.54
C GLY A 123 -5.89 17.15 1.20
N PHE A 124 -7.02 17.52 0.57
CA PHE A 124 -7.22 18.87 0.02
C PHE A 124 -7.37 19.96 1.08
N CYS A 125 -7.93 19.65 2.26
CA CYS A 125 -8.07 20.61 3.34
C CYS A 125 -6.71 21.04 3.88
N GLU A 126 -5.84 20.07 4.17
CA GLU A 126 -4.47 20.35 4.60
C GLU A 126 -3.63 21.01 3.50
N LEU A 127 -3.81 20.61 2.24
CA LEU A 127 -3.20 21.31 1.10
C LEU A 127 -3.62 22.79 1.08
N CYS A 128 -4.91 23.07 1.23
CA CYS A 128 -5.43 24.44 1.27
C CYS A 128 -4.81 25.23 2.45
N ARG A 129 -4.78 24.65 3.65
CA ARG A 129 -4.15 25.29 4.83
C ARG A 129 -2.69 25.65 4.54
N ARG A 130 -1.92 24.74 3.94
CA ARG A 130 -0.52 24.98 3.55
C ARG A 130 -0.39 26.07 2.49
N LEU A 131 -1.23 26.07 1.47
CA LEU A 131 -1.23 27.11 0.44
C LEU A 131 -1.53 28.52 0.99
N GLN A 132 -2.28 28.61 2.10
CA GLN A 132 -2.55 29.87 2.79
C GLN A 132 -1.40 30.33 3.72
N GLN A 133 -0.39 29.49 3.99
CA GLN A 133 0.75 29.87 4.84
C GLN A 133 1.71 30.79 4.07
N THR A 134 1.82 32.04 4.51
CA THR A 134 2.72 33.04 3.93
C THR A 134 4.21 32.77 4.20
N SER A 135 4.52 31.84 5.11
CA SER A 135 5.88 31.42 5.44
C SER A 135 6.46 30.41 4.45
N LEU A 136 5.61 29.72 3.68
CA LEU A 136 6.07 28.78 2.67
C LEU A 136 6.57 29.54 1.43
N LYS A 137 7.73 29.15 0.92
CA LYS A 137 8.26 29.71 -0.32
C LYS A 137 7.45 29.18 -1.51
N PRO A 138 6.96 30.05 -2.42
CA PRO A 138 6.35 29.62 -3.66
C PRO A 138 7.33 28.76 -4.46
N ASN A 139 6.84 27.64 -4.99
CA ASN A 139 7.57 26.78 -5.92
C ASN A 139 6.75 26.65 -7.21
N SER A 140 7.42 26.71 -8.35
CA SER A 140 6.81 26.53 -9.67
C SER A 140 7.67 25.60 -10.52
N TYR A 141 7.02 24.72 -11.27
CA TYR A 141 7.66 23.81 -12.21
C TYR A 141 7.18 24.15 -13.61
N GLU A 142 8.10 24.32 -14.57
CA GLU A 142 7.75 24.61 -15.97
C GLU A 142 6.99 23.43 -16.60
N ASP A 143 7.41 22.21 -16.27
CA ASP A 143 6.75 20.97 -16.66
C ASP A 143 6.40 20.14 -15.41
N VAL A 144 5.14 20.23 -15.00
CA VAL A 144 4.62 19.44 -13.87
C VAL A 144 4.70 17.96 -14.17
N ARG A 145 4.51 17.54 -15.44
CA ARG A 145 4.60 16.13 -15.82
C ARG A 145 6.01 15.62 -15.57
N ASP A 146 6.98 16.38 -16.00
CA ASP A 146 8.37 16.02 -15.83
C ASP A 146 8.77 15.92 -14.36
N TRP A 147 8.43 16.95 -13.59
CA TRP A 147 8.72 17.01 -12.16
C TRP A 147 8.17 15.81 -11.38
N HIS A 148 6.94 15.37 -11.66
CA HIS A 148 6.31 14.30 -10.88
C HIS A 148 6.53 12.88 -11.42
N SER A 149 7.02 12.70 -12.64
CA SER A 149 7.07 11.37 -13.27
C SER A 149 8.42 10.94 -13.81
N ARG A 150 9.35 11.87 -14.12
CA ARG A 150 10.67 11.51 -14.63
C ARG A 150 11.50 10.84 -13.53
N ASP A 151 12.00 9.64 -13.81
CA ASP A 151 12.85 8.83 -12.94
C ASP A 151 12.25 8.52 -11.54
N GLN A 152 10.93 8.68 -11.39
CA GLN A 152 10.25 8.42 -10.11
C GLN A 152 9.83 6.96 -9.96
N CYS A 153 9.62 6.24 -11.06
CA CYS A 153 9.01 4.91 -11.09
C CYS A 153 9.94 3.85 -11.67
N ASP A 154 9.97 2.67 -11.03
CA ASP A 154 10.57 1.46 -11.59
C ASP A 154 9.48 0.41 -11.85
N ASP A 155 8.77 0.54 -12.97
CA ASP A 155 7.69 -0.40 -13.34
C ASP A 155 8.21 -1.81 -13.65
N SER A 156 9.52 -1.97 -13.88
CA SER A 156 10.17 -3.26 -14.07
C SER A 156 10.46 -4.00 -12.76
N TYR A 157 10.32 -3.32 -11.60
CA TYR A 157 10.78 -3.83 -10.31
C TYR A 157 10.17 -5.21 -9.98
N ALA A 158 8.86 -5.36 -10.20
CA ALA A 158 8.15 -6.62 -9.94
C ALA A 158 8.67 -7.79 -10.81
N MET A 159 9.11 -7.51 -12.04
CA MET A 159 9.62 -8.53 -12.96
C MET A 159 10.92 -9.18 -12.48
N ARG A 160 11.62 -8.58 -11.52
CA ARG A 160 12.81 -9.18 -10.89
C ARG A 160 12.47 -10.42 -10.06
N TYR A 161 11.22 -10.52 -9.61
CA TYR A 161 10.74 -11.59 -8.73
C TYR A 161 9.90 -12.64 -9.47
N LEU A 162 9.52 -12.39 -10.72
CA LEU A 162 8.65 -13.28 -11.53
C LEU A 162 9.42 -14.22 -12.47
N ARG A 163 10.69 -14.50 -12.18
CA ARG A 163 11.54 -15.40 -12.98
C ARG A 163 11.55 -16.82 -12.43
#